data_AF-A0A855Y0F8-F1
#
_entry.id   AF-A0A855Y0F8-F1
#
_cell.length_a   1.000
_cell.length_b   1.000
_cell.length_c   1.000
_cell.angle_alpha   90.00
_cell.angle_beta   90.00
_cell.angle_gamma   90.00
#
_symmetry.space_group_name_H-M   'P 1'
#
loop_
_entity.id
_entity.type
_entity.pdbx_description
1 polymer ?
#
loop_
_entity_poly.entity_id
_entity_poly.type
_entity_poly.pdbx_seq_one_letter_code
_entity_poly.pdbx_strand_id
1 'polypeptide(L)'
;MTSTNNEDLALQYAQLVQQEDDYVDQLITCNKLILDAMDIIAKQAGVLDMGTVKQAAYHLHAMEQDLNRKLFEVRLEKSILANQMSQST
;
A
#
# COMPACT_ATOMS: atom_id res chain seq x y z
N MET A 1 31.39 -4.48 18.43
CA MET A 1 29.96 -4.22 18.69
C MET A 1 29.26 -3.47 17.55
N THR A 2 29.99 -2.87 16.60
CA THR A 2 29.43 -2.14 15.45
C THR A 2 28.87 -3.05 14.35
N SER A 3 29.45 -4.24 14.13
CA SER A 3 29.01 -5.17 13.08
C SER A 3 27.60 -5.70 13.29
N THR A 4 27.20 -5.99 14.54
CA THR A 4 25.87 -6.52 14.87
C THR A 4 24.75 -5.49 14.64
N ASN A 5 25.04 -4.19 14.85
CA ASN A 5 24.08 -3.13 14.56
C ASN A 5 23.87 -2.94 13.04
N ASN A 6 24.93 -2.99 12.23
CA ASN A 6 24.78 -2.83 10.78
C ASN A 6 24.06 -4.02 10.13
N GLU A 7 24.26 -5.24 10.64
CA GLU A 7 23.52 -6.43 10.18
C GLU A 7 22.02 -6.34 10.52
N ASP A 8 21.68 -5.83 11.71
CA ASP A 8 20.29 -5.62 12.14
C ASP A 8 19.59 -4.53 11.29
N LEU A 9 20.27 -3.40 11.03
CA LEU A 9 19.74 -2.34 10.15
C LEU A 9 19.54 -2.85 8.71
N ALA A 10 20.46 -3.66 8.18
CA ALA A 10 20.32 -4.25 6.86
C ALA A 10 19.13 -5.23 6.77
N LEU A 11 18.89 -6.02 7.82
CA LEU A 11 17.74 -6.92 7.90
C LEU A 11 16.42 -6.14 7.94
N GLN A 12 16.35 -5.10 8.79
CA GLN A 12 15.17 -4.21 8.86
C GLN A 12 14.91 -3.54 7.52
N TYR A 13 15.96 -3.09 6.82
CA TYR A 13 15.83 -2.50 5.50
C TYR A 13 15.25 -3.48 4.48
N ALA A 14 15.75 -4.72 4.47
CA ALA A 14 15.23 -5.77 3.58
C ALA A 14 13.75 -6.09 3.85
N GLN A 15 13.33 -6.10 5.12
CA GLN A 15 11.93 -6.27 5.49
C GLN A 15 11.04 -5.13 4.98
N LEU A 16 11.51 -3.88 5.10
CA LEU A 16 10.78 -2.71 4.57
C LEU A 16 10.69 -2.73 3.04
N VAL A 17 11.72 -3.23 2.33
CA VAL A 17 11.65 -3.44 0.88
C VAL A 17 10.54 -4.42 0.52
N GLN A 18 10.49 -5.59 1.18
CA GLN A 18 9.45 -6.58 0.92
C GLN A 18 8.05 -6.03 1.22
N GLN A 19 7.89 -5.31 2.34
CA GLN A 19 6.60 -4.68 2.67
C GLN A 19 6.17 -3.63 1.64
N GLU A 20 7.12 -2.84 1.10
CA GLU A 20 6.83 -1.91 0.03
C GLU A 20 6.29 -2.64 -1.21
N ASP A 21 6.98 -3.70 -1.65
CA ASP A 21 6.57 -4.50 -2.80
C ASP A 21 5.17 -5.09 -2.58
N ASP A 22 4.91 -5.66 -1.40
CA ASP A 22 3.61 -6.22 -1.03
C ASP A 22 2.49 -5.15 -1.07
N TYR A 23 2.76 -3.93 -0.60
CA TYR A 23 1.80 -2.83 -0.65
C TYR A 23 1.58 -2.30 -2.08
N VAL A 24 2.61 -2.27 -2.91
CA VAL A 24 2.49 -1.90 -4.33
C VAL A 24 1.59 -2.91 -5.06
N ASP A 25 1.80 -4.20 -4.85
CA ASP A 25 0.99 -5.26 -5.46
C ASP A 25 -0.48 -5.21 -4.99
N GLN A 26 -0.69 -4.95 -3.69
CA GLN A 26 -2.03 -4.75 -3.14
C GLN A 26 -2.71 -3.52 -3.74
N LEU A 27 -1.98 -2.41 -3.94
CA LEU A 27 -2.52 -1.18 -4.54
C LEU A 27 -2.90 -1.41 -6.02
N ILE A 28 -2.06 -2.10 -6.79
CA ILE A 28 -2.35 -2.49 -8.18
C ILE A 28 -3.64 -3.32 -8.23
N THR A 29 -3.76 -4.30 -7.33
CA THR A 29 -4.95 -5.16 -7.23
C THR A 29 -6.18 -4.35 -6.84
N CYS A 30 -6.07 -3.47 -5.85
CA CYS A 30 -7.17 -2.60 -5.39
C CYS A 30 -7.67 -1.70 -6.51
N ASN A 31 -6.76 -1.07 -7.27
CA ASN A 31 -7.12 -0.21 -8.38
C ASN A 31 -7.84 -0.99 -9.50
N LYS A 32 -7.39 -2.21 -9.78
CA LYS A 32 -8.08 -3.08 -10.73
C LYS A 32 -9.49 -3.44 -10.26
N LEU A 33 -9.65 -3.79 -8.98
CA LEU A 33 -10.97 -4.10 -8.40
C LEU A 33 -11.91 -2.88 -8.43
N ILE A 34 -11.40 -1.67 -8.20
CA ILE A 34 -12.19 -0.43 -8.34
C ILE A 34 -12.71 -0.29 -9.77
N LEU A 35 -11.83 -0.45 -10.77
CA LEU A 35 -12.21 -0.34 -12.18
C LEU A 35 -13.21 -1.43 -12.60
N ASP A 36 -12.96 -2.68 -12.20
CA ASP A 36 -13.85 -3.81 -12.49
C ASP A 36 -15.23 -3.60 -11.83
N ALA A 37 -15.26 -3.10 -10.59
CA ALA A 37 -16.50 -2.77 -9.90
C ALA A 37 -17.27 -1.63 -10.60
N MET A 38 -16.56 -0.58 -11.05
CA MET A 38 -17.17 0.51 -11.81
C MET A 38 -17.80 0.02 -13.11
N ASP A 39 -17.13 -0.85 -13.85
CA ASP A 39 -17.64 -1.43 -15.10
C ASP A 39 -18.89 -2.30 -14.85
N ILE A 40 -18.88 -3.14 -13.81
CA ILE A 40 -20.04 -3.96 -13.41
C ILE A 40 -21.22 -3.06 -13.01
N ILE A 41 -20.98 -2.04 -12.18
CA ILE A 41 -22.02 -1.11 -11.73
C ILE A 41 -22.63 -0.37 -12.93
N ALA A 42 -21.79 0.10 -13.85
CA ALA A 42 -22.26 0.80 -15.05
C ALA A 42 -23.13 -0.11 -15.93
N LYS A 43 -22.75 -1.37 -16.12
CA LYS A 43 -23.53 -2.36 -16.89
C LYS A 43 -24.87 -2.72 -16.26
N GLN A 44 -25.00 -2.59 -14.94
CA GLN A 44 -26.22 -2.90 -14.18
C GLN A 44 -26.97 -1.63 -13.72
N ALA A 45 -26.67 -0.49 -14.33
CA ALA A 45 -27.30 0.78 -14.01
C ALA A 45 -28.83 0.70 -14.19
N GLY A 46 -29.57 0.97 -13.11
CA GLY A 46 -31.03 0.87 -13.06
C GLY A 46 -31.58 -0.41 -12.40
N VAL A 47 -30.74 -1.43 -12.18
CA VAL A 47 -31.08 -2.62 -11.38
C VAL A 47 -30.52 -2.52 -9.97
N LEU A 48 -29.30 -1.99 -9.84
CA LEU A 48 -28.65 -1.85 -8.54
C LEU A 48 -29.25 -0.71 -7.72
N ASP A 49 -29.42 -0.95 -6.41
CA ASP A 49 -29.73 0.11 -5.47
C ASP A 49 -28.56 1.10 -5.35
N MET A 50 -28.87 2.38 -5.55
CA MET A 50 -27.87 3.44 -5.54
C MET A 50 -27.26 3.68 -4.15
N GLY A 51 -27.98 3.37 -3.07
CA GLY A 51 -27.44 3.41 -1.70
C GLY A 51 -26.30 2.41 -1.53
N THR A 52 -26.55 1.18 -1.93
CA THR A 52 -25.57 0.08 -1.92
C THR A 52 -24.37 0.38 -2.82
N VAL A 53 -24.59 0.92 -4.03
CA VAL A 53 -23.52 1.34 -4.95
C VAL A 53 -22.61 2.38 -4.31
N LYS A 54 -23.17 3.41 -3.66
CA LYS A 54 -22.39 4.46 -2.99
C LYS A 54 -21.57 3.91 -1.83
N GLN A 55 -22.13 2.99 -1.04
CA GLN A 55 -21.39 2.33 0.04
C GLN A 55 -20.24 1.47 -0.48
N ALA A 56 -20.47 0.70 -1.54
CA ALA A 56 -19.42 -0.10 -2.17
C ALA A 56 -18.27 0.79 -2.68
N ALA A 57 -18.60 1.88 -3.40
CA ALA A 57 -17.61 2.85 -3.88
C ALA A 57 -16.83 3.49 -2.72
N TYR A 58 -17.51 3.86 -1.64
CA TYR A 58 -16.87 4.41 -0.43
C TYR A 58 -15.86 3.43 0.16
N HIS A 59 -16.23 2.17 0.36
CA HIS A 59 -15.34 1.17 0.95
C HIS A 59 -14.15 0.83 0.06
N LEU A 60 -14.35 0.73 -1.25
CA LEU A 60 -13.26 0.48 -2.20
C LEU A 60 -12.23 1.61 -2.20
N HIS A 61 -12.68 2.87 -2.23
CA HIS A 61 -11.75 4.01 -2.14
C HIS A 61 -11.11 4.15 -0.76
N ALA A 62 -11.82 3.84 0.33
CA ALA A 62 -11.22 3.84 1.67
C ALA A 62 -10.07 2.84 1.77
N MET A 63 -10.19 1.67 1.11
CA MET A 63 -9.12 0.68 1.06
C MET A 63 -7.91 1.18 0.26
N GLU A 64 -8.13 1.81 -0.89
CA GLU A 64 -7.08 2.45 -1.69
C GLU A 64 -6.32 3.51 -0.88
N GLN A 65 -7.05 4.36 -0.14
CA GLN A 65 -6.45 5.39 0.71
C GLN A 65 -5.61 4.81 1.84
N ASP A 66 -6.11 3.76 2.51
CA ASP A 66 -5.37 3.10 3.59
C ASP A 66 -4.08 2.43 3.08
N LEU A 67 -4.14 1.79 1.91
CA LEU A 67 -2.96 1.22 1.25
C LEU A 67 -1.92 2.28 0.89
N ASN A 68 -2.35 3.40 0.30
CA ASN A 68 -1.45 4.52 0.01
C ASN A 68 -0.80 5.10 1.27
N ARG A 69 -1.56 5.23 2.36
CA ARG A 69 -1.03 5.68 3.65
C ARG A 69 0.05 4.73 4.18
N LYS A 70 -0.23 3.43 4.21
CA LYS A 70 0.74 2.40 4.66
C LYS A 70 1.99 2.37 3.79
N LEU A 71 1.83 2.46 2.47
CA LEU A 71 2.94 2.52 1.53
C LEU A 71 3.83 3.74 1.78
N PHE A 72 3.23 4.90 2.07
CA PHE A 72 3.98 6.11 2.41
C PHE A 72 4.77 5.93 3.70
N GLU A 73 4.17 5.36 4.74
CA GLU A 73 4.83 5.08 6.02
C GLU A 73 6.07 4.18 5.82
N VAL A 74 5.93 3.06 5.10
CA VAL A 74 7.06 2.16 4.80
C VAL A 74 8.17 2.87 4.02
N ARG A 75 7.81 3.66 3.00
CA ARG A 75 8.80 4.42 2.21
C ARG A 75 9.55 5.45 3.06
N LEU A 76 8.85 6.10 3.97
CA LEU A 76 9.45 7.06 4.89
C LEU A 76 10.43 6.37 5.83
N GLU A 77 10.01 5.28 6.47
CA GLU A 77 10.87 4.48 7.36
C GLU A 77 12.11 3.96 6.62
N LYS A 78 11.92 3.42 5.41
CA LYS A 78 13.02 2.94 4.56
C LYS A 78 14.02 4.04 4.22
N SER A 79 13.53 5.25 3.93
CA SER A 79 14.37 6.41 3.63
C SER A 79 15.19 6.86 4.85
N ILE A 80 14.58 6.89 6.03
CA ILE A 80 15.26 7.22 7.29
C ILE A 80 16.36 6.19 7.57
N LEU A 81 16.04 4.90 7.42
CA LEU A 81 16.97 3.80 7.68
C LEU A 81 18.15 3.80 6.70
N ALA A 82 17.90 4.03 5.41
CA ALA A 82 18.96 4.19 4.40
C ALA A 82 19.94 5.31 4.77
N ASN A 83 19.43 6.44 5.25
CA ASN A 83 20.27 7.56 5.68
C ASN A 83 21.12 7.19 6.91
N GLN A 84 20.53 6.52 7.92
CA GLN A 84 21.27 6.04 9.09
C GLN A 84 22.42 5.07 8.72
N MET A 85 22.15 4.15 7.80
CA MET A 85 23.19 3.23 7.29
C MET A 85 24.31 3.99 6.56
N SER A 86 23.97 4.99 5.74
CA SER A 86 24.95 5.80 5.02
C SER A 86 25.85 6.65 5.94
N GLN A 87 25.33 7.09 7.08
CA GLN A 87 26.09 7.85 8.09
C GLN A 87 26.93 6.95 9.02
N SER A 88 26.66 5.64 9.02
CA SER A 88 27.38 4.64 9.84
C SER A 88 28.49 3.93 9.05
N THR A 89 28.70 4.30 7.79
CA THR A 89 29.71 3.76 6.87
C THR A 89 30.89 4.72 6.74
#